data_AF-A0AAW5M154-F1
#
_entry.id   AF-A0AAW5M154-F1
#
_cell.length_a   1.000
_cell.length_b   1.000
_cell.length_c   1.000
_cell.angle_alpha   90.00
_cell.angle_beta   90.00
_cell.angle_gamma   90.00
#
_symmetry.space_group_name_H-M   'P 1'
#
loop_
_entity.id
_entity.type
_entity.pdbx_description
1 polymer ?
#
loop_
_entity_poly.entity_id
_entity_poly.type
_entity_poly.pdbx_seq_one_letter_code
_entity_poly.pdbx_strand_id
1 'polypeptide(L)'
;MSLMLELLKPCLVDAVALGQSQAIKLPPDGVKFMLDMDRSLNVLVVSDKSAFSRRLYAIDQRLAQELGDMVKLYAFIPFRSEIGAVGMMQVNLQSMDGYSTAKRKILEAAKNTYSVTRLADSYAFSESEDNLGIAPIADREYNSILELVFSESIIASREHPIFRKLAAPVLPNNDENEENEEKSNKGSDTVSLPPASDVLSIDIDLEHINDLL
;
A
#
# COMPACT_ATOMS: atom_id res chain seq x y z
N MET A 1 13.67 -26.87 8.61
CA MET A 1 14.08 -25.45 8.72
C MET A 1 15.10 -25.36 9.86
N SER A 2 16.09 -24.47 9.79
CA SER A 2 17.09 -24.34 10.88
C SER A 2 16.50 -23.57 12.06
N LEU A 3 17.03 -23.81 13.27
CA LEU A 3 16.64 -23.11 14.51
C LEU A 3 16.62 -21.58 14.34
N MET A 4 17.59 -21.03 13.60
CA MET A 4 17.68 -19.59 13.36
C MET A 4 16.56 -19.06 12.46
N LEU A 5 16.11 -19.83 11.46
CA LEU A 5 14.96 -19.42 10.64
C LEU A 5 13.66 -19.42 11.42
N GLU A 6 13.49 -20.35 12.38
CA GLU A 6 12.33 -20.37 13.26
C GLU A 6 12.35 -19.18 14.24
N LEU A 7 13.52 -18.84 14.78
CA LEU A 7 13.70 -17.67 15.65
C LEU A 7 13.49 -16.34 14.91
N LEU A 8 13.88 -16.25 13.64
CA LEU A 8 13.71 -15.06 12.82
C LEU A 8 12.29 -14.90 12.27
N LYS A 9 11.47 -15.96 12.28
CA LYS A 9 10.12 -15.98 11.71
C LYS A 9 9.22 -14.81 12.17
N PRO A 10 9.20 -14.39 13.45
CA PRO A 10 8.42 -13.24 13.90
C PRO A 10 8.98 -11.89 13.43
N CYS A 11 10.25 -11.85 13.01
CA CYS A 11 10.94 -10.64 12.54
C CYS A 11 10.85 -10.47 11.02
N LEU A 12 10.28 -11.44 10.29
CA LEU A 12 10.15 -11.37 8.85
C LEU A 12 9.06 -10.36 8.46
N VAL A 13 9.38 -9.52 7.47
CA VAL A 13 8.41 -8.63 6.84
C VAL A 13 7.36 -9.48 6.11
N ASP A 14 6.11 -9.04 6.16
CA ASP A 14 5.03 -9.65 5.39
C ASP A 14 5.35 -9.57 3.89
N ALA A 15 5.75 -10.70 3.30
CA ALA A 15 6.13 -10.81 1.90
C ALA A 15 4.98 -10.43 0.95
N VAL A 16 3.72 -10.68 1.35
CA VAL A 16 2.56 -10.28 0.55
C VAL A 16 2.40 -8.77 0.58
N ALA A 17 2.56 -8.14 1.75
CA ALA A 17 2.51 -6.69 1.85
C ALA A 17 3.62 -6.01 1.03
N LEU A 18 4.82 -6.60 1.01
CA LEU A 18 5.94 -6.12 0.19
C LEU A 18 5.66 -6.32 -1.32
N GLY A 19 5.15 -7.48 -1.72
CA GLY A 19 4.77 -7.74 -3.11
C GLY A 19 3.69 -6.77 -3.59
N GLN A 20 2.65 -6.56 -2.77
CA GLN A 20 1.61 -5.57 -3.03
C GLN A 20 2.20 -4.16 -3.19
N SER A 21 3.09 -3.72 -2.29
CA SER A 21 3.64 -2.36 -2.32
C SER A 21 4.46 -2.10 -3.58
N GLN A 22 5.21 -3.10 -4.06
CA GLN A 22 5.95 -3.01 -5.32
C GLN A 22 5.02 -3.02 -6.53
N ALA A 23 4.02 -3.91 -6.53
CA ALA A 23 3.05 -4.03 -7.62
C ALA A 23 2.24 -2.75 -7.83
N ILE A 24 1.95 -2.01 -6.76
CA ILE A 24 1.14 -0.78 -6.81
C ILE A 24 1.95 0.51 -6.93
N LYS A 25 3.28 0.42 -6.86
CA LYS A 25 4.18 1.57 -6.97
C LYS A 25 4.16 2.09 -8.39
N LEU A 26 3.93 3.39 -8.56
CA LEU A 26 4.07 4.04 -9.86
C LEU A 26 5.53 3.99 -10.34
N PRO A 27 5.80 4.08 -11.65
CA PRO A 27 7.15 4.13 -12.19
C PRO A 27 8.00 5.27 -11.59
N PRO A 28 9.34 5.20 -11.67
CA PRO A 28 10.23 6.29 -11.28
C PRO A 28 9.91 7.60 -12.00
N ASP A 29 10.41 8.70 -11.46
CA ASP A 29 10.13 10.03 -12.00
C ASP A 29 10.59 10.15 -13.46
N GLY A 30 9.75 10.75 -14.30
CA GLY A 30 10.02 10.93 -15.73
C GLY A 30 9.78 9.68 -16.60
N VAL A 31 9.66 8.49 -16.01
CA VAL A 31 9.35 7.26 -16.77
C VAL A 31 7.90 7.30 -17.23
N LYS A 32 7.69 7.12 -18.53
CA LYS A 32 6.35 7.11 -19.12
C LYS A 32 5.67 5.77 -18.91
N PHE A 33 4.36 5.79 -18.75
CA PHE A 33 3.54 4.60 -18.62
C PHE A 33 2.15 4.80 -19.21
N MET A 34 1.61 3.72 -19.77
CA MET A 34 0.27 3.65 -20.32
C MET A 34 -0.65 2.96 -19.31
N LEU A 35 -1.75 3.63 -18.96
CA LEU A 35 -2.86 3.09 -18.19
C LEU A 35 -3.80 2.31 -19.11
N ASP A 36 -4.21 1.13 -18.68
CA ASP A 36 -5.25 0.33 -19.33
C ASP A 36 -6.55 0.48 -18.53
N MET A 37 -7.31 1.50 -18.89
CA MET A 37 -8.57 1.88 -18.22
C MET A 37 -9.69 0.87 -18.44
N ASP A 38 -9.67 0.15 -19.56
CA ASP A 38 -10.68 -0.86 -19.91
C ASP A 38 -10.66 -2.05 -18.93
N ARG A 39 -9.49 -2.31 -18.32
CA ARG A 39 -9.29 -3.36 -17.31
C ARG A 39 -9.25 -2.83 -15.87
N SER A 40 -9.78 -1.63 -15.64
CA SER A 40 -9.88 -1.06 -14.30
C SER A 40 -10.83 -1.85 -13.40
N LEU A 41 -10.43 -2.06 -12.14
CA LEU A 41 -11.21 -2.78 -11.15
C LEU A 41 -11.58 -1.87 -9.98
N ASN A 42 -12.88 -1.76 -9.71
CA ASN A 42 -13.40 -1.09 -8.52
C ASN A 42 -13.62 -2.12 -7.41
N VAL A 43 -12.87 -1.97 -6.32
CA VAL A 43 -12.80 -2.96 -5.25
C VAL A 43 -13.02 -2.29 -3.89
N LEU A 44 -13.87 -2.89 -3.06
CA LEU A 44 -13.99 -2.52 -1.65
C LEU A 44 -12.78 -3.08 -0.90
N VAL A 45 -12.05 -2.20 -0.21
CA VAL A 45 -10.78 -2.55 0.43
C VAL A 45 -10.76 -2.13 1.88
N VAL A 46 -10.19 -3.00 2.72
CA VAL A 46 -9.75 -2.65 4.07
C VAL A 46 -8.22 -2.65 4.12
N SER A 47 -7.65 -1.67 4.82
CA SER A 47 -6.20 -1.55 4.99
C SER A 47 -5.80 -2.02 6.38
N ASP A 48 -4.97 -3.05 6.48
CA ASP A 48 -4.28 -3.40 7.72
C ASP A 48 -2.92 -2.69 7.71
N LYS A 49 -2.76 -1.67 8.54
CA LYS A 49 -1.52 -0.90 8.66
C LYS A 49 -0.78 -1.35 9.90
N SER A 50 0.47 -1.78 9.72
CA SER A 50 1.46 -1.94 10.79
C SER A 50 2.50 -0.82 10.70
N ALA A 51 3.39 -0.73 11.70
CA ALA A 51 4.49 0.24 11.70
C ALA A 51 5.46 0.07 10.51
N PHE A 52 5.50 -1.11 9.89
CA PHE A 52 6.48 -1.45 8.85
C PHE A 52 5.87 -1.86 7.51
N SER A 53 4.56 -2.11 7.47
CA SER A 53 3.89 -2.59 6.27
C SER A 53 2.44 -2.13 6.20
N ARG A 54 1.94 -1.96 4.98
CA ARG A 54 0.53 -1.74 4.71
C ARG A 54 0.06 -2.85 3.78
N ARG A 55 -0.90 -3.65 4.25
CA ARG A 55 -1.54 -4.68 3.43
C ARG A 55 -2.97 -4.27 3.11
N LEU A 56 -3.34 -4.43 1.86
CA LEU A 56 -4.66 -4.11 1.33
C LEU A 56 -5.42 -5.41 1.14
N TYR A 57 -6.61 -5.49 1.72
CA TYR A 57 -7.49 -6.64 1.59
C TYR A 57 -8.73 -6.26 0.81
N ALA A 58 -8.96 -6.93 -0.33
CA ALA A 58 -10.24 -6.89 -1.01
C ALA A 58 -11.29 -7.59 -0.15
N ILE A 59 -12.47 -7.01 0.00
CA ILE A 59 -13.53 -7.59 0.84
C ILE A 59 -14.81 -7.84 0.03
N ASP A 60 -15.45 -8.98 0.28
CA ASP A 60 -16.78 -9.27 -0.24
C ASP A 60 -17.76 -8.17 0.20
N GLN A 61 -18.53 -7.63 -0.76
CA GLN A 61 -19.51 -6.57 -0.54
C GLN A 61 -20.51 -6.91 0.58
N ARG A 62 -20.87 -8.19 0.76
CA ARG A 62 -21.80 -8.64 1.82
C ARG A 62 -21.22 -8.45 3.21
N LEU A 63 -19.91 -8.59 3.35
CA LEU A 63 -19.17 -8.45 4.60
C LEU A 63 -18.77 -6.99 4.86
N ALA A 64 -18.57 -6.21 3.79
CA ALA A 64 -18.17 -4.81 3.88
C ALA A 64 -19.11 -3.96 4.73
N GLN A 65 -20.41 -4.25 4.70
CA GLN A 65 -21.42 -3.51 5.49
C GLN A 65 -21.18 -3.62 7.00
N GLU A 66 -20.62 -4.73 7.48
CA GLU A 66 -20.35 -4.97 8.90
C GLU A 66 -19.13 -4.18 9.41
N LEU A 67 -18.20 -3.82 8.51
CA LEU A 67 -16.98 -3.09 8.87
C LEU A 67 -17.12 -1.56 8.71
N GLY A 68 -18.26 -1.08 8.19
CA GLY A 68 -18.59 0.34 8.09
C GLY A 68 -17.50 1.19 7.46
N ASP A 69 -17.12 2.26 8.14
CA ASP A 69 -16.20 3.29 7.63
C ASP A 69 -14.76 2.81 7.40
N MET A 70 -14.38 1.63 7.91
CA MET A 70 -13.06 1.04 7.69
C MET A 70 -12.88 0.61 6.23
N VAL A 71 -13.98 0.31 5.54
CA VAL A 71 -13.97 -0.08 4.13
C VAL A 71 -13.95 1.17 3.26
N LYS A 72 -13.00 1.22 2.33
CA LYS A 72 -12.92 2.29 1.33
C LYS A 72 -13.02 1.71 -0.08
N LEU A 73 -13.61 2.48 -0.98
CA LEU A 73 -13.67 2.12 -2.39
C LEU A 73 -12.38 2.54 -3.10
N TYR A 74 -11.73 1.58 -3.76
CA TYR A 74 -10.53 1.80 -4.55
C TYR A 74 -10.74 1.43 -6.01
N ALA A 75 -10.10 2.17 -6.91
CA ALA A 75 -9.86 1.76 -8.28
C ALA A 75 -8.43 1.22 -8.40
N PHE A 76 -8.28 0.05 -9.03
CA PHE A 76 -7.00 -0.52 -9.43
C PHE A 76 -6.94 -0.53 -10.94
N ILE A 77 -6.01 0.24 -11.51
CA ILE A 77 -5.86 0.37 -12.96
C ILE A 77 -4.50 -0.20 -13.36
N PRO A 78 -4.46 -1.27 -14.18
CA PRO A 78 -3.21 -1.80 -14.65
C PRO A 78 -2.46 -0.78 -15.53
N PHE A 79 -1.14 -0.79 -15.45
CA PHE A 79 -0.30 0.04 -16.29
C PHE A 79 0.91 -0.73 -16.81
N ARG A 80 1.43 -0.30 -17.97
CA ARG A 80 2.76 -0.70 -18.44
C ARG A 80 3.64 0.53 -18.58
N SER A 81 4.85 0.47 -18.02
CA SER A 81 5.88 1.48 -18.24
C SER A 81 6.60 1.29 -19.57
N GLU A 82 7.22 2.35 -20.09
CA GLU A 82 8.02 2.30 -21.32
C GLU A 82 9.24 1.36 -21.20
N ILE A 83 9.70 1.09 -19.97
CA ILE A 83 10.74 0.10 -19.67
C ILE A 83 10.20 -1.35 -19.56
N GLY A 84 8.90 -1.56 -19.82
CA GLY A 84 8.26 -2.88 -19.89
C GLY A 84 7.69 -3.43 -18.58
N ALA A 85 7.87 -2.74 -17.45
CA ALA A 85 7.32 -3.18 -16.17
C ALA A 85 5.79 -3.02 -16.14
N VAL A 86 5.10 -4.02 -15.60
CA VAL A 86 3.63 -4.02 -15.42
C VAL A 86 3.32 -3.85 -13.94
N GLY A 87 2.39 -2.95 -13.63
CA GLY A 87 1.93 -2.70 -12.25
C GLY A 87 0.46 -2.33 -12.21
N MET A 88 -0.03 -1.98 -11.02
CA MET A 88 -1.41 -1.50 -10.81
C MET A 88 -1.45 -0.18 -10.07
N MET A 89 -1.88 0.88 -10.74
CA MET A 89 -2.15 2.13 -10.08
C MET A 89 -3.38 1.99 -9.16
N GLN A 90 -3.14 2.09 -7.85
CA GLN A 90 -4.19 2.16 -6.85
C GLN A 90 -4.65 3.61 -6.62
N VAL A 91 -5.96 3.83 -6.63
CA VAL A 91 -6.61 5.13 -6.36
C VAL A 91 -7.67 4.96 -5.28
N ASN A 92 -7.56 5.67 -4.15
CA ASN A 92 -8.66 5.75 -3.19
C ASN A 92 -9.71 6.72 -3.71
N LEU A 93 -10.90 6.23 -4.08
CA LEU A 93 -11.92 7.07 -4.69
C LEU A 93 -12.59 8.05 -3.71
N GLN A 94 -12.41 7.82 -2.41
CA GLN A 94 -13.04 8.62 -1.35
C GLN A 94 -12.04 9.52 -0.61
N SER A 95 -10.73 9.34 -0.81
CA SER A 95 -9.72 10.14 -0.12
C SER A 95 -9.52 11.50 -0.80
N MET A 96 -9.37 12.53 0.03
CA MET A 96 -9.01 13.89 -0.39
C MET A 96 -7.51 14.19 -0.24
N ASP A 97 -6.68 13.19 0.07
CA ASP A 97 -5.22 13.37 0.06
C ASP A 97 -4.71 13.76 -1.34
N GLY A 98 -3.55 14.43 -1.38
CA GLY A 98 -2.99 14.96 -2.63
C GLY A 98 -2.70 13.86 -3.65
N TYR A 99 -2.22 12.69 -3.20
CA TYR A 99 -1.91 11.54 -4.05
C TYR A 99 -3.15 10.95 -4.74
N SER A 100 -4.22 10.71 -3.99
CA SER A 100 -5.49 10.14 -4.47
C SER A 100 -6.24 11.15 -5.34
N THR A 101 -6.20 12.43 -4.95
CA THR A 101 -6.79 13.51 -5.75
C THR A 101 -6.09 13.65 -7.09
N ALA A 102 -4.75 13.62 -7.13
CA ALA A 102 -3.99 13.68 -8.38
C ALA A 102 -4.30 12.49 -9.30
N LYS A 103 -4.35 11.27 -8.75
CA LYS A 103 -4.71 10.08 -9.53
C LYS A 103 -6.16 10.10 -10.03
N ARG A 104 -7.11 10.60 -9.24
CA ARG A 104 -8.52 10.73 -9.66
C ARG A 104 -8.69 11.65 -10.87
N LYS A 105 -7.95 12.76 -10.91
CA LYS A 105 -7.96 13.68 -12.07
C LYS A 105 -7.57 13.00 -13.39
N ILE A 106 -6.67 12.02 -13.32
CA ILE A 106 -6.29 11.23 -14.51
C ILE A 106 -7.43 10.33 -14.97
N LEU A 107 -8.21 9.76 -14.04
CA LEU A 107 -9.34 8.89 -14.41
C LEU A 107 -10.42 9.63 -15.20
N GLU A 108 -10.51 10.94 -15.00
CA GLU A 108 -11.45 11.83 -15.69
C GLU A 108 -10.89 12.34 -17.02
N ALA A 109 -9.61 12.14 -17.29
CA ALA A 109 -8.93 12.62 -18.50
C ALA A 109 -9.07 11.62 -19.66
N ALA A 110 -9.16 12.13 -20.89
CA ALA A 110 -9.28 11.32 -22.11
C ALA A 110 -7.94 10.79 -22.65
N LYS A 111 -6.89 10.79 -21.82
CA LYS A 111 -5.54 10.37 -22.16
C LYS A 111 -5.19 9.09 -21.43
N ASN A 112 -4.32 8.28 -22.04
CA ASN A 112 -3.93 6.99 -21.47
C ASN A 112 -2.46 6.92 -21.08
N THR A 113 -1.61 7.85 -21.56
CA THR A 113 -0.17 7.81 -21.31
C THR A 113 0.31 9.02 -20.52
N TYR A 114 1.05 8.74 -19.45
CA TYR A 114 1.48 9.73 -18.47
C TYR A 114 2.93 9.48 -18.06
N SER A 115 3.58 10.52 -17.55
CA SER A 115 4.70 10.38 -16.62
C SER A 115 4.32 11.00 -15.28
N VAL A 116 5.04 10.63 -14.23
CA VAL A 116 4.80 11.14 -12.87
C VAL A 116 6.03 11.83 -12.32
N THR A 117 5.82 12.88 -11.54
CA THR A 117 6.80 13.49 -10.65
C THR A 117 6.30 13.38 -9.22
N ARG A 118 7.13 12.84 -8.33
CA ARG A 118 6.83 12.70 -6.91
C ARG A 118 7.03 14.04 -6.22
N LEU A 119 5.96 14.55 -5.59
CA LEU A 119 6.03 15.72 -4.72
C LEU A 119 5.98 15.25 -3.25
N ALA A 120 6.18 16.17 -2.30
CA ALA A 120 6.21 15.82 -0.88
C ALA A 120 4.88 15.22 -0.38
N ASP A 121 3.74 15.69 -0.91
CA ASP A 121 2.39 15.35 -0.44
C ASP A 121 1.45 14.89 -1.57
N SER A 122 1.97 14.72 -2.79
CA SER A 122 1.15 14.52 -3.99
C SER A 122 1.95 13.97 -5.17
N TYR A 123 1.25 13.70 -6.28
CA TYR A 123 1.86 13.43 -7.58
C TYR A 123 1.53 14.56 -8.55
N ALA A 124 2.50 14.93 -9.38
CA ALA A 124 2.25 15.73 -10.58
C ALA A 124 2.33 14.80 -11.80
N PHE A 125 1.23 14.70 -12.53
CA PHE A 125 1.18 13.90 -13.75
C PHE A 125 1.34 14.80 -14.97
N SER A 126 2.20 14.37 -15.89
CA SER A 126 2.37 15.03 -17.18
C SER A 126 1.81 14.12 -18.26
N GLU A 127 0.88 14.64 -19.05
CA GLU A 127 0.35 13.93 -20.21
C GLU A 127 1.46 13.73 -21.25
N SER A 128 1.43 12.59 -21.92
CA SER A 128 2.31 12.28 -23.03
C SER A 128 1.50 11.93 -24.27
N GLU A 129 2.12 12.03 -25.43
CA GLU A 129 1.50 11.62 -26.69
C GLU A 129 1.14 10.12 -26.63
N ASP A 130 -0.04 9.77 -27.17
CA ASP A 130 -0.62 8.43 -27.06
C ASP A 130 0.13 7.34 -27.86
N ASN A 131 1.19 7.69 -28.60
CA ASN A 131 1.87 6.80 -29.55
C ASN A 131 3.36 6.56 -29.24
N LEU A 132 3.68 6.29 -27.97
CA LEU A 132 5.05 6.03 -27.51
C LEU A 132 5.57 4.61 -27.78
N GLY A 133 4.79 3.76 -28.46
CA GLY A 133 5.17 2.37 -28.71
C GLY A 133 5.18 1.49 -27.46
N ILE A 134 4.53 1.92 -26.37
CA ILE A 134 4.32 1.09 -25.18
C ILE A 134 3.35 -0.03 -25.58
N ALA A 135 3.82 -1.28 -25.52
CA ALA A 135 3.01 -2.43 -25.89
C ALA A 135 1.81 -2.61 -24.93
N PRO A 136 0.65 -3.10 -25.39
CA PRO A 136 -0.49 -3.39 -24.53
C PRO A 136 -0.18 -4.53 -23.54
N ILE A 137 -0.82 -4.51 -22.38
CA ILE A 137 -0.67 -5.53 -21.34
C ILE A 137 -1.31 -6.83 -21.82
N ALA A 138 -0.57 -7.94 -21.84
CA ALA A 138 -1.15 -9.23 -22.22
C ALA A 138 -1.97 -9.82 -21.06
N ASP A 139 -2.96 -10.65 -21.39
CA ASP A 139 -3.86 -11.27 -20.40
C ASP A 139 -3.10 -12.03 -19.30
N ARG A 140 -2.03 -12.73 -19.67
CA ARG A 140 -1.18 -13.44 -18.70
C ARG A 140 -0.55 -12.49 -17.68
N GLU A 141 -0.11 -11.31 -18.12
CA GLU A 141 0.57 -10.33 -17.26
C GLU A 141 -0.44 -9.64 -16.34
N TYR A 142 -1.63 -9.37 -16.89
CA TYR A 142 -2.76 -8.89 -16.10
C TYR A 142 -3.16 -9.88 -15.00
N ASN A 143 -3.27 -11.17 -15.32
CA ASN A 143 -3.59 -12.19 -14.31
C ASN A 143 -2.49 -12.30 -13.25
N SER A 144 -1.21 -12.28 -13.66
CA SER A 144 -0.09 -12.32 -12.71
C SER A 144 -0.08 -11.13 -11.76
N ILE A 145 -0.40 -9.91 -12.22
CA ILE A 145 -0.44 -8.75 -11.33
C ILE A 145 -1.64 -8.80 -10.38
N LEU A 146 -2.79 -9.33 -10.82
CA LEU A 146 -3.94 -9.56 -9.94
C LEU A 146 -3.64 -10.60 -8.86
N GLU A 147 -2.98 -11.71 -9.21
CA GLU A 147 -2.56 -12.73 -8.25
C GLU A 147 -1.58 -12.15 -7.24
N LEU A 148 -0.57 -11.40 -7.70
CA LEU A 148 0.40 -10.75 -6.81
C LEU A 148 -0.26 -9.79 -5.82
N VAL A 149 -1.29 -9.07 -6.25
CA VAL A 149 -1.95 -8.07 -5.39
C VAL A 149 -3.05 -8.67 -4.52
N PHE A 150 -3.82 -9.65 -4.99
CA PHE A 150 -5.05 -10.06 -4.30
C PHE A 150 -5.10 -11.51 -3.84
N SER A 151 -4.32 -12.45 -4.39
CA SER A 151 -4.48 -13.89 -4.11
C SER A 151 -4.58 -14.23 -2.62
N GLU A 152 -3.66 -13.69 -1.82
CA GLU A 152 -3.58 -13.90 -0.38
C GLU A 152 -4.31 -12.81 0.44
N SER A 153 -5.00 -11.89 -0.22
CA SER A 153 -5.56 -10.68 0.38
C SER A 153 -7.03 -10.48 0.04
N ILE A 154 -7.80 -11.58 0.00
CA ILE A 154 -9.26 -11.56 -0.21
C ILE A 154 -9.98 -12.03 1.05
N ILE A 155 -10.81 -11.15 1.61
CA ILE A 155 -11.72 -11.43 2.71
C ILE A 155 -13.07 -11.88 2.12
N ALA A 156 -13.23 -13.19 1.97
CA ALA A 156 -14.45 -13.80 1.45
C ALA A 156 -15.39 -14.37 2.53
N SER A 157 -14.94 -14.45 3.79
CA SER A 157 -15.74 -15.01 4.88
C SER A 157 -15.50 -14.31 6.21
N ARG A 158 -16.46 -14.44 7.14
CA ARG A 158 -16.33 -13.98 8.53
C ARG A 158 -15.26 -14.73 9.32
N GLU A 159 -14.79 -15.86 8.79
CA GLU A 159 -13.72 -16.66 9.41
C GLU A 159 -12.33 -16.13 9.08
N HIS A 160 -12.22 -15.25 8.08
CA HIS A 160 -10.95 -14.66 7.69
C HIS A 160 -10.30 -13.97 8.91
N PRO A 161 -9.01 -14.24 9.21
CA PRO A 161 -8.36 -13.71 10.42
C PRO A 161 -8.45 -12.19 10.55
N ILE A 162 -8.27 -11.48 9.44
CA ILE A 162 -8.39 -10.01 9.40
C ILE A 162 -9.84 -9.55 9.64
N PHE A 163 -10.84 -10.25 9.11
CA PHE A 163 -12.24 -9.89 9.38
C PHE A 163 -12.54 -10.02 10.88
N ARG A 164 -12.13 -11.14 11.50
CA ARG A 164 -12.29 -11.35 12.95
C ARG A 164 -11.55 -10.31 13.79
N LYS A 165 -10.32 -9.95 13.40
CA LYS A 165 -9.51 -8.91 14.04
C LYS A 165 -10.24 -7.55 14.04
N LEU A 166 -10.90 -7.20 12.95
CA LEU A 166 -11.54 -5.89 12.77
C LEU A 166 -12.98 -5.83 13.28
N ALA A 167 -13.70 -6.96 13.23
CA ALA A 167 -15.09 -7.06 13.70
C ALA A 167 -15.20 -7.28 15.22
N ALA A 168 -14.09 -7.54 15.91
CA ALA A 168 -14.09 -7.71 17.36
C ALA A 168 -14.48 -6.38 18.04
N PRO A 169 -15.45 -6.37 18.98
CA PRO A 169 -15.78 -5.17 19.74
C PRO A 169 -14.54 -4.72 20.52
N VAL A 170 -14.15 -3.46 20.35
CA VAL A 170 -13.16 -2.81 21.21
C VAL A 170 -13.77 -2.79 22.61
N LEU A 171 -13.34 -3.71 23.48
CA LEU A 171 -13.63 -3.63 24.91
C LEU A 171 -13.07 -2.29 25.40
N PRO A 172 -13.86 -1.47 26.12
CA PRO A 172 -13.31 -0.27 26.75
C PRO A 172 -12.19 -0.70 27.70
N ASN A 173 -10.99 -0.14 27.51
CA ASN A 173 -9.91 -0.25 28.48
C ASN A 173 -10.40 0.39 29.79
N ASN A 174 -10.72 -0.44 30.78
CA ASN A 174 -10.78 -0.01 32.17
C ASN A 174 -9.32 0.14 32.66
N ASP A 175 -8.68 1.25 32.30
CA ASP A 175 -7.52 1.75 33.04
C ASP A 175 -8.03 2.69 34.15
N GLU A 176 -8.79 2.13 35.08
CA GLU A 176 -9.04 2.73 36.39
C GLU A 176 -8.50 1.75 37.44
N ASN A 177 -7.25 1.99 37.87
CA ASN A 177 -6.70 1.82 39.21
C ASN A 177 -5.18 1.64 39.15
N GLU A 178 -4.45 2.68 39.58
CA GLU A 178 -3.51 2.60 40.71
C GLU A 178 -2.79 3.95 40.86
N GLU A 179 -3.41 4.85 41.63
CA GLU A 179 -2.64 5.78 42.45
C GLU A 179 -1.92 4.94 43.51
N ASN A 180 -0.59 4.88 43.43
CA ASN A 180 0.27 4.77 44.61
C ASN A 180 1.61 5.41 44.30
N GLU A 181 1.81 6.60 44.86
CA GLU A 181 3.11 7.21 45.04
C GLU A 181 3.97 6.30 45.93
N GLU A 182 5.11 5.83 45.44
CA GLU A 182 6.30 5.74 46.30
C GLU A 182 7.60 5.78 45.50
N LYS A 183 8.47 6.68 45.96
CA LYS A 183 9.76 7.06 45.40
C LYS A 183 10.73 5.88 45.29
N SER A 184 11.40 5.73 44.14
CA SER A 184 12.81 5.34 44.13
C SER A 184 13.52 5.76 42.84
N ASN A 185 14.49 6.65 43.01
CA ASN A 185 15.47 7.05 42.01
C ASN A 185 16.21 5.84 41.44
N LYS A 186 16.25 5.72 40.10
CA LYS A 186 17.45 5.30 39.35
C LYS A 186 17.30 5.68 37.88
N GLY A 187 18.28 6.44 37.40
CA GLY A 187 18.29 7.04 36.07
C GLY A 187 18.22 6.03 34.94
N SER A 188 17.47 6.42 33.91
CA SER A 188 17.63 5.93 32.56
C SER A 188 17.28 7.12 31.66
N ASP A 189 18.28 7.72 31.03
CA ASP A 189 18.10 8.67 29.95
C ASP A 189 17.40 7.93 28.81
N THR A 190 16.07 7.99 28.81
CA THR A 190 15.26 7.55 27.68
C THR A 190 15.28 8.69 26.67
N VAL A 191 16.12 8.51 25.63
CA VAL A 191 16.04 9.32 24.43
C VAL A 191 14.61 9.20 23.91
N SER A 192 13.87 10.31 24.00
CA SER A 192 12.53 10.43 23.43
C SER A 192 12.66 10.33 21.91
N LEU A 193 12.25 9.19 21.34
CA LEU A 193 12.12 9.06 19.90
C LEU A 193 11.05 10.06 19.42
N PRO A 194 11.32 10.86 18.38
CA PRO A 194 10.30 11.71 17.79
C PRO A 194 9.15 10.85 17.26
N PRO A 195 7.91 11.38 17.21
CA PRO A 195 6.76 10.64 16.71
C PRO A 195 7.07 10.12 15.30
N ALA A 196 6.76 8.85 15.05
CA ALA A 196 6.92 8.19 13.77
C ALA A 196 5.96 8.78 12.74
N SER A 197 6.27 9.98 12.25
CA SER A 197 5.69 10.57 11.06
C SER A 197 6.67 10.42 9.90
N ASP A 198 6.21 9.75 8.84
CA ASP A 198 6.66 9.91 7.46
C ASP A 198 8.13 9.65 7.12
N VAL A 199 8.70 8.54 7.59
CA VAL A 199 9.94 8.03 7.01
C VAL A 199 9.85 6.51 6.89
N LEU A 200 9.45 6.00 5.73
CA LEU A 200 9.92 4.74 5.14
C LEU A 200 9.29 4.55 3.74
N SER A 201 9.57 5.52 2.87
CA SER A 201 9.69 5.29 1.43
C SER A 201 11.04 5.84 1.00
N ILE A 202 12.10 5.30 1.63
CA ILE A 202 13.47 5.50 1.16
C ILE A 202 13.67 4.50 0.03
N ASP A 203 13.65 5.01 -1.20
CA ASP A 203 14.29 4.32 -2.33
C ASP A 203 15.79 4.29 -2.02
N ILE A 204 16.29 3.12 -1.64
CA ILE A 204 17.72 2.93 -1.43
C ILE A 204 18.35 2.79 -2.82
N ASP A 205 19.05 3.85 -3.23
CA ASP A 205 19.92 3.81 -4.39
C ASP A 205 21.17 2.96 -4.05
N LEU A 206 21.17 1.72 -4.53
CA LEU A 206 22.20 0.72 -4.24
C LEU A 206 23.55 1.03 -4.93
N GLU A 207 23.61 2.02 -5.83
CA GLU A 207 24.84 2.34 -6.58
C GLU A 207 25.89 3.10 -5.75
N HIS A 208 25.52 3.69 -4.61
CA HIS A 208 26.39 4.57 -3.81
C HIS A 208 26.87 3.96 -2.47
N ILE A 209 26.65 2.66 -2.21
CA ILE A 209 27.02 2.03 -0.94
C ILE A 209 28.55 1.91 -0.75
N ASN A 210 29.31 1.83 -1.84
CA ASN A 210 30.77 1.63 -1.75
C ASN A 210 31.57 2.89 -1.37
N ASP A 211 30.94 4.06 -1.30
CA ASP A 211 31.63 5.31 -0.91
C ASP A 211 31.66 5.53 0.62
N LEU A 212 31.15 4.57 1.41
CA LEU A 212 31.13 4.63 2.88
C LEU A 212 31.93 3.49 3.57
N LEU A 213 32.84 2.82 2.85
CA LEU A 213 33.83 1.88 3.42
C LEU A 213 35.22 2.50 3.54
#